data_AF-A0ABD8A7K5-F1
#
_entry.id   AF-A0ABD8A7K5-F1
#
_cell.length_a   1.000
_cell.length_b   1.000
_cell.length_c   1.000
_cell.angle_alpha   90.00
_cell.angle_beta   90.00
_cell.angle_gamma   90.00
#
_symmetry.space_group_name_H-M   'P 1'
#
loop_
_entity.id
_entity.type
_entity.pdbx_description
1 polymer ?
#
loop_
_entity_poly.entity_id
_entity_poly.type
_entity_poly.pdbx_seq_one_letter_code
_entity_poly.pdbx_strand_id
1 'polypeptide(L)'
;MKHLLTKDEAVSPVIGVMLMLVVTIIIAAVVSAFAGGMTGDVQKAPQASVVPTEFVVKGVIDTDATSAFGQGIAQPDQGTGAAADIYVIFEHKGGDPLNLDMVELRLGKLSEPQVSSLISRALTPQTGSALVTSQGNFGTIGDKSLIPGWSAGWDKYLEKYSDRENIVIAPGDRFVLHADYGAKTGSQYISWHQEGGAYPFPIKQGDVLTYDLIDKNSRKVISSGQIPVPEFTVATS
;
A
#
# COMPACT_ATOMS: atom_id res chain seq x y z
N MET A 1 -75.32 -17.75 -39.41
CA MET A 1 -73.95 -17.21 -39.29
C MET A 1 -73.74 -16.79 -37.84
N LYS A 2 -72.78 -17.40 -37.13
CA LYS A 2 -72.48 -17.11 -35.72
C LYS A 2 -71.74 -15.78 -35.64
N HIS A 3 -72.35 -14.78 -35.00
CA HIS A 3 -71.70 -13.52 -34.68
C HIS A 3 -71.04 -13.67 -33.30
N LEU A 4 -69.72 -13.82 -33.27
CA LEU A 4 -68.93 -13.83 -32.04
C LEU A 4 -68.76 -12.36 -31.60
N LEU A 5 -69.62 -11.90 -30.69
CA LEU A 5 -69.39 -10.67 -29.95
C LEU A 5 -68.41 -10.99 -28.82
N THR A 6 -67.13 -10.72 -29.05
CA THR A 6 -66.14 -10.57 -27.97
C THR A 6 -66.62 -9.45 -27.07
N LYS A 7 -67.02 -9.81 -25.83
CA LYS A 7 -67.32 -8.84 -24.78
C LYS A 7 -65.99 -8.27 -24.30
N ASP A 8 -65.71 -7.01 -24.63
CA ASP A 8 -64.72 -6.23 -23.88
C ASP A 8 -65.29 -6.04 -22.46
N GLU A 9 -64.76 -6.80 -21.51
CA GLU A 9 -65.09 -6.62 -20.09
C GLU A 9 -64.57 -5.24 -19.66
N ALA A 10 -65.46 -4.25 -19.66
CA ALA A 10 -65.18 -2.93 -19.13
C ALA A 10 -64.86 -3.06 -17.64
N VAL A 11 -63.58 -2.86 -17.31
CA VAL A 11 -63.11 -2.81 -15.93
C VAL A 11 -63.86 -1.69 -15.21
N SER A 12 -64.43 -1.97 -14.03
CA SER A 12 -65.13 -0.97 -13.23
C SER A 12 -64.21 0.25 -12.98
N PRO A 13 -64.72 1.49 -13.11
CA PRO A 13 -63.92 2.70 -12.86
C PRO A 13 -63.20 2.69 -11.51
N VAL A 14 -63.81 2.09 -10.50
CA VAL A 14 -63.24 1.97 -9.15
C VAL A 14 -62.08 0.97 -9.14
N ILE A 15 -62.24 -0.17 -9.81
CA ILE A 15 -61.22 -1.23 -9.86
C ILE A 15 -59.99 -0.76 -10.63
N GLY A 16 -60.18 0.00 -11.72
CA GLY A 16 -59.07 0.58 -12.49
C GLY A 16 -58.21 1.53 -11.64
N VAL A 17 -58.84 2.40 -10.84
CA VAL A 17 -58.12 3.32 -9.94
C VAL A 17 -57.42 2.56 -8.81
N MET A 18 -58.10 1.61 -8.18
CA MET A 18 -57.50 0.79 -7.12
C MET A 18 -56.27 0.02 -7.62
N LEU A 19 -56.35 -0.58 -8.82
CA LEU A 19 -55.24 -1.29 -9.44
C LEU A 19 -54.06 -0.36 -9.76
N MET A 20 -54.32 0.83 -10.32
CA MET A 20 -53.30 1.83 -10.62
C MET A 20 -52.56 2.29 -9.36
N LEU A 21 -53.28 2.51 -8.26
CA LEU A 21 -52.68 2.90 -6.98
C LEU A 21 -51.79 1.80 -6.41
N VAL A 22 -52.25 0.55 -6.43
CA VAL A 22 -51.45 -0.57 -5.91
C VAL A 22 -50.16 -0.74 -6.72
N VAL A 23 -50.25 -0.72 -8.05
CA VAL A 23 -49.06 -0.86 -8.91
C VAL A 23 -48.08 0.29 -8.70
N THR A 24 -48.57 1.53 -8.63
CA THR A 24 -47.70 2.70 -8.39
C THR A 24 -47.04 2.65 -7.01
N ILE A 25 -47.75 2.22 -5.97
CA ILE A 25 -47.19 2.06 -4.62
C ILE A 25 -46.13 0.95 -4.60
N ILE A 26 -46.38 -0.19 -5.25
CA ILE A 26 -45.40 -1.29 -5.35
C ILE A 26 -44.14 -0.80 -6.08
N ILE A 27 -44.29 -0.15 -7.25
CA ILE A 27 -43.14 0.37 -8.01
C ILE A 27 -42.39 1.42 -7.18
N ALA A 28 -43.10 2.35 -6.53
CA ALA A 28 -42.48 3.37 -5.68
C ALA A 28 -41.70 2.74 -4.50
N ALA A 29 -42.26 1.72 -3.85
CA ALA A 29 -41.61 1.00 -2.77
C ALA A 29 -40.36 0.24 -3.25
N VAL A 30 -40.44 -0.40 -4.43
CA VAL A 30 -39.31 -1.11 -5.04
C VAL A 30 -38.22 -0.13 -5.44
N VAL A 31 -38.55 0.96 -6.13
CA VAL A 31 -37.59 2.02 -6.51
C VAL A 31 -36.97 2.66 -5.27
N SER A 32 -37.75 2.90 -4.21
CA SER A 32 -37.25 3.41 -2.92
C SER A 32 -36.32 2.41 -2.23
N ALA A 33 -36.65 1.12 -2.23
CA ALA A 33 -35.79 0.08 -1.68
C ALA A 33 -34.50 -0.09 -2.49
N PHE A 34 -34.55 0.06 -3.83
CA PHE A 34 -33.35 0.05 -4.67
C PHE A 34 -32.51 1.33 -4.46
N ALA A 35 -33.12 2.51 -4.40
CA ALA A 35 -32.41 3.76 -4.13
C ALA A 35 -31.79 3.78 -2.72
N GLY A 36 -32.52 3.29 -1.72
CA GLY A 36 -32.05 3.16 -0.33
C GLY A 36 -31.00 2.05 -0.17
N GLY A 37 -31.19 0.90 -0.83
CA GLY A 37 -30.28 -0.25 -0.79
C GLY A 37 -29.00 -0.05 -1.60
N MET A 38 -29.01 0.80 -2.63
CA MET A 38 -27.82 1.21 -3.38
C MET A 38 -26.96 2.25 -2.67
N THR A 39 -27.44 2.81 -1.55
CA THR A 39 -26.61 3.69 -0.70
C THR A 39 -25.75 2.88 0.28
N GLY A 40 -25.63 1.55 0.09
CA GLY A 40 -24.79 0.68 0.90
C GLY A 40 -23.39 1.28 1.04
N ASP A 41 -22.95 1.43 2.31
CA ASP A 41 -21.73 2.08 2.78
C ASP A 41 -20.64 2.20 1.71
N VAL A 42 -20.73 3.23 0.85
CA VAL A 42 -19.58 3.65 0.07
C VAL A 42 -18.68 4.34 1.08
N GLN A 43 -17.87 3.54 1.78
CA GLN A 43 -16.81 4.03 2.66
C GLN A 43 -16.02 5.05 1.84
N LYS A 44 -16.19 6.32 2.15
CA LYS A 44 -15.58 7.42 1.43
C LYS A 44 -14.11 7.39 1.78
N ALA A 45 -13.26 7.05 0.80
CA ALA A 45 -11.82 7.13 0.96
C ALA A 45 -11.42 8.57 1.33
N PRO A 46 -10.49 8.76 2.28
CA PRO A 46 -9.98 10.09 2.60
C PRO A 46 -9.41 10.74 1.34
N GLN A 47 -9.66 12.04 1.18
CA GLN A 47 -9.15 12.82 0.07
C GLN A 47 -7.89 13.54 0.55
N ALA A 48 -6.72 12.93 0.37
CA ALA A 48 -5.45 13.50 0.82
C ALA A 48 -4.42 13.56 -0.32
N SER A 49 -3.61 14.61 -0.34
CA SER A 49 -2.46 14.77 -1.22
C SER A 49 -1.20 14.46 -0.45
N VAL A 50 -0.49 13.41 -0.85
CA VAL A 50 0.77 12.97 -0.24
C VAL A 50 1.82 12.92 -1.33
N VAL A 51 2.99 13.47 -1.06
CA VAL A 51 4.11 13.49 -2.02
C VAL A 51 5.39 12.99 -1.36
N PRO A 52 6.24 12.21 -2.06
CA PRO A 52 7.54 11.85 -1.56
C PRO A 52 8.47 13.08 -1.67
N THR A 53 9.20 13.39 -0.61
CA THR A 53 10.09 14.55 -0.56
C THR A 53 11.56 14.17 -0.61
N GLU A 54 11.93 13.02 -0.05
CA GLU A 54 13.33 12.60 0.06
C GLU A 54 13.42 11.09 0.15
N PHE A 55 14.47 10.53 -0.44
CA PHE A 55 14.84 9.12 -0.31
C PHE A 55 16.23 9.06 0.32
N VAL A 56 16.30 8.56 1.55
CA VAL A 56 17.52 8.43 2.33
C VAL A 56 18.05 7.01 2.24
N VAL A 57 19.35 6.87 1.98
CA VAL A 57 20.07 5.59 1.96
C VAL A 57 21.43 5.79 2.63
N LYS A 58 21.66 5.15 3.76
CA LYS A 58 22.90 5.28 4.54
C LYS A 58 23.35 3.94 5.11
N GLY A 59 24.66 3.74 5.20
CA GLY A 59 25.24 2.60 5.92
C GLY A 59 24.95 1.24 5.29
N VAL A 60 24.86 1.15 3.96
CA VAL A 60 24.70 -0.14 3.28
C VAL A 60 26.04 -0.86 3.26
N ILE A 61 26.09 -2.04 3.87
CA ILE A 61 27.25 -2.93 3.92
C ILE A 61 26.83 -4.28 3.35
N ASP A 62 27.65 -4.84 2.48
CA ASP A 62 27.46 -6.15 1.89
C ASP A 62 28.83 -6.78 1.59
N THR A 63 29.30 -7.65 2.49
CA THR A 63 30.63 -8.25 2.37
C THR A 63 30.75 -9.28 1.24
N ASP A 64 29.63 -9.84 0.78
CA ASP A 64 29.57 -10.72 -0.38
C ASP A 64 28.63 -10.19 -1.47
N ALA A 65 29.12 -9.16 -2.17
CA ALA A 65 28.44 -8.51 -3.29
C ALA A 65 28.27 -9.38 -4.57
N THR A 66 28.51 -10.70 -4.47
CA THR A 66 28.30 -11.66 -5.56
C THR A 66 27.19 -12.66 -5.27
N SER A 67 26.76 -12.75 -4.01
CA SER A 67 25.74 -13.69 -3.57
C SER A 67 24.34 -13.23 -3.98
N ALA A 68 23.58 -14.15 -4.58
CA ALA A 68 22.24 -13.92 -5.03
C ALA A 68 21.34 -15.14 -4.80
N PHE A 69 20.06 -14.91 -4.57
CA PHE A 69 19.05 -15.97 -4.47
C PHE A 69 18.60 -16.44 -5.86
N GLY A 70 17.83 -17.54 -5.91
CA GLY A 70 17.37 -18.24 -7.12
C GLY A 70 16.57 -17.44 -8.17
N GLN A 71 16.47 -16.11 -8.03
CA GLN A 71 15.92 -15.16 -9.00
C GLN A 71 16.90 -14.00 -9.33
N GLY A 72 18.18 -14.12 -8.98
CA GLY A 72 19.19 -13.06 -9.17
C GLY A 72 19.04 -11.86 -8.23
N ILE A 73 18.24 -12.01 -7.16
CA ILE A 73 18.06 -10.98 -6.13
C ILE A 73 19.29 -11.00 -5.22
N ALA A 74 19.90 -9.83 -4.99
CA ALA A 74 21.05 -9.70 -4.13
C ALA A 74 20.76 -10.22 -2.70
N GLN A 75 21.64 -11.11 -2.24
CA GLN A 75 21.63 -11.65 -0.88
C GLN A 75 22.39 -10.71 0.04
N PRO A 76 21.73 -10.10 1.04
CA PRO A 76 22.42 -9.18 1.93
C PRO A 76 23.36 -9.92 2.89
N ASP A 77 24.57 -9.39 3.05
CA ASP A 77 25.56 -9.84 4.02
C ASP A 77 26.11 -8.66 4.85
N GLN A 78 25.22 -8.03 5.63
CA GLN A 78 25.56 -6.90 6.51
C GLN A 78 26.17 -7.34 7.86
N GLY A 79 26.05 -8.63 8.19
CA GLY A 79 26.51 -9.21 9.45
C GLY A 79 25.63 -8.81 10.65
N THR A 80 26.25 -8.71 11.82
CA THR A 80 25.59 -8.37 13.10
C THR A 80 25.81 -6.91 13.52
N GLY A 81 26.41 -6.09 12.65
CA GLY A 81 26.63 -4.66 12.89
C GLY A 81 25.35 -3.85 12.77
N ALA A 82 25.47 -2.52 12.73
CA ALA A 82 24.33 -1.65 12.46
C ALA A 82 23.70 -1.97 11.10
N ALA A 83 22.38 -2.10 11.07
CA ALA A 83 21.61 -2.19 9.84
C ALA A 83 21.72 -0.91 9.00
N ALA A 84 21.41 -1.01 7.71
CA ALA A 84 21.35 0.17 6.84
C ALA A 84 20.15 1.06 7.23
N ASP A 85 20.36 2.37 7.22
CA ASP A 85 19.31 3.36 7.46
C ASP A 85 18.75 3.81 6.11
N ILE A 86 17.61 3.22 5.74
CA ILE A 86 16.98 3.40 4.43
C ILE A 86 15.50 3.71 4.63
N TYR A 87 15.08 4.88 4.14
CA TYR A 87 13.69 5.28 4.20
C TYR A 87 13.33 6.37 3.18
N VAL A 88 12.04 6.41 2.81
CA VAL A 88 11.46 7.46 1.96
C VAL A 88 10.57 8.35 2.82
N ILE A 89 10.78 9.66 2.80
CA ILE A 89 9.94 10.63 3.49
C ILE A 89 8.81 11.06 2.55
N PHE A 90 7.59 11.04 3.08
CA PHE A 90 6.38 11.55 2.45
C PHE A 90 5.84 12.74 3.25
N GLU A 91 5.39 13.78 2.56
CA GLU A 91 4.73 14.95 3.14
C GLU A 91 3.25 14.98 2.78
N HIS A 92 2.39 15.20 3.77
CA HIS A 92 0.97 15.43 3.56
C HIS A 92 0.74 16.89 3.15
N LYS A 93 0.52 17.15 1.86
CA LYS A 93 0.39 18.52 1.31
C LYS A 93 -0.99 19.14 1.56
N GLY A 94 -2.03 18.34 1.77
CA GLY A 94 -3.38 18.87 2.05
C GLY A 94 -4.47 17.80 1.97
N GLY A 95 -5.67 18.15 2.41
CA GLY A 95 -6.82 17.24 2.44
C GLY A 95 -7.13 16.65 3.81
N ASP A 96 -7.83 15.52 3.83
CA ASP A 96 -8.27 14.81 5.04
C ASP A 96 -7.07 14.17 5.76
N PRO A 97 -6.98 14.22 7.11
CA PRO A 97 -5.95 13.51 7.86
C PRO A 97 -5.96 11.99 7.59
N LEU A 98 -4.77 11.41 7.61
CA LEU A 98 -4.56 9.98 7.35
C LEU A 98 -4.19 9.25 8.63
N ASN A 99 -4.81 8.09 8.86
CA ASN A 99 -4.33 7.14 9.87
C ASN A 99 -3.45 6.09 9.19
N LEU A 100 -2.18 6.01 9.58
CA LEU A 100 -1.21 5.11 8.97
C LEU A 100 -1.58 3.61 9.11
N ASP A 101 -2.38 3.22 10.10
CA ASP A 101 -2.86 1.82 10.24
C ASP A 101 -3.97 1.47 9.24
N MET A 102 -4.64 2.48 8.70
CA MET A 102 -5.74 2.37 7.74
C MET A 102 -5.29 2.54 6.29
N VAL A 103 -3.98 2.69 6.05
CA VAL A 103 -3.42 2.80 4.70
C VAL A 103 -2.44 1.68 4.40
N GLU A 104 -2.25 1.43 3.12
CA GLU A 104 -1.22 0.56 2.56
C GLU A 104 -0.56 1.27 1.37
N LEU A 105 0.72 1.01 1.15
CA LEU A 105 1.48 1.49 0.00
C LEU A 105 1.71 0.32 -0.95
N ARG A 106 1.13 0.41 -2.15
CA ARG A 106 1.53 -0.44 -3.26
C ARG A 106 2.76 0.16 -3.89
N LEU A 107 3.90 -0.50 -3.73
CA LEU A 107 5.16 -0.15 -4.35
C LEU A 107 5.25 -0.80 -5.73
N GLY A 108 5.82 -0.07 -6.69
CA GLY A 108 6.17 -0.57 -8.01
C GLY A 108 7.48 0.04 -8.49
N LYS A 109 7.96 -0.40 -9.64
CA LYS A 109 9.17 0.15 -10.26
C LYS A 109 8.94 0.42 -11.73
N LEU A 110 9.49 1.53 -12.21
CA LEU A 110 9.26 1.98 -13.58
C LEU A 110 9.89 1.02 -14.61
N SER A 111 11.05 0.43 -14.29
CA SER A 111 11.73 -0.53 -15.16
C SER A 111 10.94 -1.83 -15.40
N GLU A 112 10.18 -2.30 -14.40
CA GLU A 112 9.35 -3.51 -14.48
C GLU A 112 7.98 -3.26 -13.81
N PRO A 113 7.04 -2.59 -14.51
CA PRO A 113 5.76 -2.15 -13.92
C PRO A 113 4.85 -3.28 -13.43
N GLN A 114 5.15 -4.52 -13.81
CA GLN A 114 4.43 -5.73 -13.40
C GLN A 114 4.83 -6.19 -11.99
N VAL A 115 6.02 -5.80 -11.53
CA VAL A 115 6.54 -6.17 -10.21
C VAL A 115 6.04 -5.14 -9.21
N SER A 116 5.34 -5.62 -8.18
CA SER A 116 4.81 -4.78 -7.12
C SER A 116 4.90 -5.46 -5.76
N SER A 117 4.81 -4.66 -4.72
CA SER A 117 4.71 -5.12 -3.33
C SER A 117 3.72 -4.26 -2.58
N LEU A 118 3.09 -4.82 -1.55
CA LEU A 118 2.14 -4.11 -0.72
C LEU A 118 2.69 -4.00 0.69
N ILE A 119 2.96 -2.78 1.15
CA ILE A 119 3.56 -2.50 2.45
C ILE A 119 2.58 -1.75 3.33
N SER A 120 2.47 -2.12 4.60
CA SER A 120 1.62 -1.42 5.57
C SER A 120 2.19 -1.57 6.98
N ARG A 121 1.63 -0.82 7.94
CA ARG A 121 1.99 -0.94 9.37
C ARG A 121 1.59 -2.26 10.02
N ALA A 122 0.67 -2.99 9.41
CA ALA A 122 0.27 -4.31 9.88
C ALA A 122 1.38 -5.35 9.67
N LEU A 123 2.29 -5.10 8.71
CA LEU A 123 3.44 -5.96 8.48
C LEU A 123 4.51 -5.68 9.52
N THR A 124 5.11 -6.75 10.03
CA THR A 124 6.21 -6.69 10.98
C THR A 124 7.54 -6.78 10.24
N PRO A 125 8.39 -5.73 10.30
CA PRO A 125 9.73 -5.78 9.75
C PRO A 125 10.57 -6.86 10.42
N GLN A 126 11.58 -7.35 9.71
CA GLN A 126 12.53 -8.33 10.25
C GLN A 126 13.18 -7.79 11.53
N THR A 127 13.26 -8.65 12.55
CA THR A 127 13.84 -8.31 13.86
C THR A 127 15.20 -8.99 14.02
N GLY A 128 16.19 -8.25 14.53
CA GLY A 128 17.56 -8.73 14.63
C GLY A 128 18.29 -8.76 13.30
N SER A 129 19.45 -9.40 13.28
CA SER A 129 20.39 -9.32 12.15
C SER A 129 20.12 -10.29 11.01
N ALA A 130 19.29 -11.31 11.20
CA ALA A 130 19.03 -12.32 10.18
C ALA A 130 17.84 -11.94 9.30
N LEU A 131 17.96 -12.19 7.99
CA LEU A 131 16.83 -12.12 7.05
C LEU A 131 16.22 -13.51 6.93
N VAL A 132 15.09 -13.75 7.59
CA VAL A 132 14.40 -15.05 7.54
C VAL A 132 13.08 -14.92 6.82
N THR A 133 12.89 -15.67 5.74
CA THR A 133 11.63 -15.70 4.99
C THR A 133 10.93 -17.05 5.15
N SER A 134 9.75 -17.18 4.55
CA SER A 134 9.04 -18.47 4.48
C SER A 134 9.83 -19.57 3.76
N GLN A 135 10.86 -19.22 2.99
CA GLN A 135 11.72 -20.16 2.26
C GLN A 135 13.03 -20.50 2.98
N GLY A 136 13.33 -19.89 4.13
CA GLY A 136 14.54 -20.15 4.90
C GLY A 136 15.32 -18.91 5.31
N ASN A 137 16.62 -19.06 5.53
CA ASN A 137 17.53 -17.96 5.88
C ASN A 137 18.15 -17.37 4.60
N PHE A 138 18.02 -16.07 4.45
CA PHE A 138 18.40 -15.25 3.29
C PHE A 138 19.52 -14.26 3.66
N GLY A 139 20.40 -14.61 4.59
CA GLY A 139 21.55 -13.78 4.94
C GLY A 139 21.25 -12.80 6.07
N THR A 140 21.92 -11.66 6.06
CA THR A 140 21.94 -10.75 7.21
C THR A 140 21.76 -9.30 6.81
N ILE A 141 20.95 -8.57 7.58
CA ILE A 141 20.56 -7.17 7.34
C ILE A 141 21.09 -6.22 8.43
N GLY A 142 21.85 -6.74 9.40
CA GLY A 142 22.31 -5.99 10.57
C GLY A 142 21.21 -5.75 11.61
N ASP A 143 21.60 -5.20 12.76
CA ASP A 143 20.73 -4.89 13.87
C ASP A 143 20.20 -3.45 13.75
N LYS A 144 18.88 -3.31 13.64
CA LYS A 144 18.18 -2.02 13.56
C LYS A 144 18.36 -1.17 14.81
N SER A 145 18.55 -1.78 15.99
CA SER A 145 18.78 -1.06 17.24
C SER A 145 20.10 -0.29 17.26
N LEU A 146 21.06 -0.69 16.41
CA LEU A 146 22.37 -0.08 16.28
C LEU A 146 22.41 1.01 15.19
N ILE A 147 21.31 1.26 14.48
CA ILE A 147 21.23 2.38 13.53
C ILE A 147 21.42 3.70 14.30
N PRO A 148 22.32 4.61 13.86
CA PRO A 148 22.50 5.88 14.54
C PRO A 148 21.34 6.85 14.27
N GLY A 149 20.96 7.62 15.29
CA GLY A 149 20.02 8.73 15.15
C GLY A 149 18.56 8.31 15.23
N TRP A 150 17.70 9.00 14.46
CA TRP A 150 16.24 8.91 14.61
C TRP A 150 15.67 7.54 14.25
N SER A 151 16.22 6.86 13.26
CA SER A 151 15.75 5.54 12.81
C SER A 151 16.16 4.39 13.73
N ALA A 152 16.88 4.64 14.84
CA ALA A 152 17.32 3.60 15.77
C ALA A 152 16.13 2.73 16.23
N GLY A 153 16.20 1.43 15.93
CA GLY A 153 15.23 0.43 16.37
C GLY A 153 13.83 0.57 15.79
N TRP A 154 13.66 1.16 14.60
CA TRP A 154 12.35 1.21 13.94
C TRP A 154 11.74 -0.20 13.80
N ASP A 155 10.44 -0.31 14.07
CA ASP A 155 9.71 -1.58 14.14
C ASP A 155 8.42 -1.58 13.30
N LYS A 156 8.16 -0.50 12.56
CA LYS A 156 7.06 -0.38 11.60
C LYS A 156 7.56 0.16 10.28
N TYR A 157 7.00 -0.35 9.18
CA TYR A 157 7.34 0.15 7.85
C TYR A 157 6.90 1.59 7.62
N LEU A 158 5.75 2.00 8.17
CA LEU A 158 5.26 3.39 8.07
C LEU A 158 5.25 4.03 9.43
N GLU A 159 5.94 5.15 9.63
CA GLU A 159 5.99 5.86 10.91
C GLU A 159 5.94 7.36 10.70
N LYS A 160 5.37 8.11 11.65
CA LYS A 160 5.38 9.58 11.56
C LYS A 160 6.80 10.12 11.71
N TYR A 161 7.15 11.02 10.80
CA TYR A 161 8.49 11.62 10.71
C TYR A 161 8.62 12.81 11.66
N SER A 162 8.87 12.50 12.92
CA SER A 162 9.23 13.42 14.01
C SER A 162 9.49 12.62 15.28
N ASP A 163 8.55 11.75 15.62
CA ASP A 163 8.44 11.10 16.92
C ASP A 163 8.20 9.58 16.85
N ARG A 164 7.73 9.05 15.70
CA ARG A 164 7.31 7.64 15.51
C ARG A 164 6.15 7.17 16.41
N GLU A 165 5.56 8.06 17.20
CA GLU A 165 4.53 7.68 18.19
C GLU A 165 3.12 7.91 17.64
N ASN A 166 2.89 9.01 16.92
CA ASN A 166 1.57 9.36 16.42
C ASN A 166 1.31 8.71 15.05
N ILE A 167 0.19 8.03 14.91
CA ILE A 167 -0.21 7.35 13.66
C ILE A 167 -1.09 8.22 12.76
N VAL A 168 -1.52 9.39 13.23
CA VAL A 168 -2.32 10.34 12.46
C VAL A 168 -1.41 11.40 11.83
N ILE A 169 -1.53 11.52 10.51
CA ILE A 169 -0.79 12.45 9.66
C ILE A 169 -1.77 13.51 9.17
N ALA A 170 -1.61 14.74 9.64
CA ALA A 170 -2.38 15.90 9.17
C ALA A 170 -1.63 16.67 8.07
N PRO A 171 -2.27 17.59 7.35
CA PRO A 171 -1.57 18.51 6.45
C PRO A 171 -0.38 19.21 7.11
N GLY A 172 0.79 19.13 6.48
CA GLY A 172 2.07 19.64 6.98
C GLY A 172 2.89 18.60 7.74
N ASP A 173 2.28 17.51 8.21
CA ASP A 173 3.01 16.39 8.79
C ASP A 173 3.72 15.57 7.71
N ARG A 174 4.71 14.81 8.16
CA ARG A 174 5.46 13.87 7.34
C ARG A 174 5.40 12.48 7.95
N PHE A 175 5.50 11.47 7.11
CA PHE A 175 5.71 10.07 7.53
C PHE A 175 6.78 9.44 6.65
N VAL A 176 7.34 8.33 7.09
CA VAL A 176 8.35 7.59 6.33
C VAL A 176 7.85 6.22 5.91
N LEU A 177 8.47 5.69 4.85
CA LEU A 177 8.48 4.28 4.49
C LEU A 177 9.89 3.75 4.70
N HIS A 178 10.11 2.92 5.71
CA HIS A 178 11.38 2.21 5.92
C HIS A 178 11.58 1.08 4.92
N ALA A 179 12.81 0.83 4.51
CA ALA A 179 13.20 -0.36 3.74
C ALA A 179 14.00 -1.33 4.63
N ASP A 180 14.01 -2.62 4.29
CA ASP A 180 14.66 -3.62 5.14
C ASP A 180 16.16 -3.65 5.00
N TYR A 181 16.67 -3.56 3.77
CA TYR A 181 18.10 -3.65 3.51
C TYR A 181 18.48 -3.09 2.14
N GLY A 182 19.78 -2.82 1.98
CA GLY A 182 20.42 -2.65 0.69
C GLY A 182 21.47 -3.74 0.47
N ALA A 183 21.68 -4.14 -0.78
CA ALA A 183 22.65 -5.17 -1.14
C ALA A 183 23.15 -4.96 -2.57
N LYS A 184 24.20 -5.69 -2.97
CA LYS A 184 24.81 -5.59 -4.28
C LYS A 184 24.94 -6.95 -4.95
N THR A 185 24.54 -7.02 -6.22
CA THR A 185 24.82 -8.14 -7.12
C THR A 185 24.86 -7.59 -8.53
N GLY A 186 26.07 -7.24 -9.01
CA GLY A 186 26.29 -6.51 -10.25
C GLY A 186 25.80 -5.05 -10.23
N SER A 187 24.59 -4.80 -9.73
CA SER A 187 24.00 -3.49 -9.42
C SER A 187 23.69 -3.37 -7.93
N GLN A 188 23.40 -2.16 -7.47
CA GLN A 188 23.02 -1.89 -6.09
C GLN A 188 21.49 -1.83 -5.99
N TYR A 189 20.96 -2.45 -4.94
CA TYR A 189 19.53 -2.61 -4.74
C TYR A 189 19.13 -2.19 -3.34
N ILE A 190 17.90 -1.69 -3.23
CA ILE A 190 17.17 -1.51 -1.97
C ILE A 190 15.97 -2.44 -2.01
N SER A 191 15.67 -3.07 -0.88
CA SER A 191 14.67 -4.12 -0.83
C SER A 191 13.68 -3.91 0.31
N TRP A 192 12.40 -4.14 0.01
CA TRP A 192 11.34 -4.28 1.00
C TRP A 192 10.90 -5.73 1.07
N HIS A 193 10.90 -6.30 2.26
CA HIS A 193 10.31 -7.59 2.51
C HIS A 193 8.84 -7.42 2.90
N GLN A 194 7.98 -8.25 2.34
CA GLN A 194 6.60 -8.37 2.79
C GLN A 194 6.53 -9.57 3.75
N GLU A 195 5.86 -9.41 4.89
CA GLU A 195 5.68 -10.51 5.85
C GLU A 195 5.00 -11.71 5.16
N GLY A 196 5.62 -12.89 5.23
CA GLY A 196 5.14 -14.10 4.55
C GLY A 196 5.48 -14.19 3.05
N GLY A 197 6.08 -13.15 2.47
CA GLY A 197 6.55 -13.16 1.09
C GLY A 197 7.69 -14.14 0.88
N ALA A 198 7.63 -14.88 -0.22
CA ALA A 198 8.72 -15.73 -0.68
C ALA A 198 10.00 -14.95 -0.98
N TYR A 199 9.84 -13.75 -1.56
CA TYR A 199 10.92 -12.91 -2.02
C TYR A 199 10.66 -11.44 -1.66
N PRO A 200 11.71 -10.67 -1.38
CA PRO A 200 11.60 -9.22 -1.22
C PRO A 200 11.33 -8.55 -2.56
N PHE A 201 10.88 -7.30 -2.51
CA PHE A 201 10.74 -6.39 -3.63
C PHE A 201 12.01 -5.55 -3.78
N PRO A 202 12.88 -5.85 -4.78
CA PRO A 202 14.08 -5.09 -5.02
C PRO A 202 13.82 -3.94 -5.99
N ILE A 203 14.43 -2.79 -5.71
CA ILE A 203 14.55 -1.68 -6.65
C ILE A 203 16.02 -1.31 -6.83
N LYS A 204 16.41 -1.06 -8.08
CA LYS A 204 17.79 -0.75 -8.45
C LYS A 204 18.08 0.74 -8.25
N GLN A 205 19.31 1.06 -7.87
CA GLN A 205 19.85 2.41 -7.98
C GLN A 205 19.65 3.01 -9.38
N GLY A 206 19.20 4.26 -9.44
CA GLY A 206 18.90 4.97 -10.68
C GLY A 206 17.57 4.58 -11.35
N ASP A 207 16.82 3.60 -10.80
CA ASP A 207 15.44 3.35 -11.20
C ASP A 207 14.47 4.33 -10.51
N VAL A 208 13.18 4.23 -10.80
CA VAL A 208 12.14 5.07 -10.22
C VAL A 208 11.15 4.21 -9.43
N LEU A 209 11.05 4.48 -8.13
CA LEU A 209 10.05 3.89 -7.24
C LEU A 209 8.71 4.56 -7.52
N THR A 210 7.70 3.76 -7.87
CA THR A 210 6.31 4.23 -7.97
C THR A 210 5.55 3.80 -6.72
N TYR A 211 4.56 4.59 -6.31
CA TYR A 211 3.69 4.24 -5.20
C TYR A 211 2.23 4.58 -5.49
N ASP A 212 1.34 3.76 -4.93
CA ASP A 212 -0.05 4.09 -4.70
C ASP A 212 -0.36 3.95 -3.21
N LEU A 213 -0.74 5.06 -2.59
CA LEU A 213 -1.28 5.08 -1.24
C LEU A 213 -2.75 4.71 -1.30
N ILE A 214 -3.12 3.60 -0.67
CA ILE A 214 -4.45 3.00 -0.77
C ILE A 214 -5.09 2.99 0.61
N ASP A 215 -6.37 3.36 0.67
CA ASP A 215 -7.19 3.21 1.86
C ASP A 215 -7.61 1.74 2.03
N LYS A 216 -7.32 1.15 3.19
CA LYS A 216 -7.59 -0.27 3.46
C LYS A 216 -9.08 -0.59 3.50
N ASN A 217 -9.92 0.37 3.92
CA ASN A 217 -11.36 0.17 4.07
C ASN A 217 -12.08 0.18 2.72
N SER A 218 -11.86 1.23 1.92
CA SER A 218 -12.52 1.41 0.62
C SER A 218 -11.77 0.75 -0.55
N ARG A 219 -10.51 0.33 -0.35
CA ARG A 219 -9.60 -0.18 -1.38
C ARG A 219 -9.31 0.80 -2.51
N LYS A 220 -9.61 2.09 -2.32
CA LYS A 220 -9.37 3.15 -3.31
C LYS A 220 -8.01 3.78 -3.08
N VAL A 221 -7.38 4.18 -4.19
CA VAL A 221 -6.18 4.99 -4.17
C VAL A 221 -6.52 6.39 -3.65
N ILE A 222 -5.80 6.80 -2.60
CA ILE A 222 -5.83 8.14 -2.01
C ILE A 222 -4.91 9.06 -2.81
N SER A 223 -3.68 8.62 -3.07
CA SER A 223 -2.65 9.40 -3.75
C SER A 223 -1.65 8.48 -4.43
N SER A 224 -1.10 8.91 -5.57
CA SER A 224 -0.07 8.16 -6.31
C SER A 224 1.05 9.10 -6.70
N GLY A 225 2.24 8.54 -6.90
CA GLY A 225 3.37 9.30 -7.38
C GLY A 225 4.59 8.43 -7.59
N GLN A 226 5.74 9.09 -7.69
CA GLN A 226 7.00 8.43 -7.95
C GLN A 226 8.17 9.23 -7.38
N ILE A 227 9.26 8.53 -7.07
CA ILE A 227 10.51 9.13 -6.61
C ILE A 227 11.70 8.36 -7.23
N PRO A 228 12.69 9.05 -7.82
CA PRO A 228 13.90 8.38 -8.29
C PRO A 228 14.68 7.79 -7.11
N VAL A 229 15.21 6.59 -7.29
CA VAL A 229 16.14 5.98 -6.34
C VAL A 229 17.46 6.73 -6.45
N PRO A 230 17.98 7.31 -5.34
CA PRO A 230 19.21 8.08 -5.38
C PRO A 230 20.40 7.19 -5.70
N GLU A 231 21.48 7.83 -6.13
CA GLU A 231 22.77 7.15 -6.18
C GLU A 231 23.27 6.89 -4.75
N PHE A 232 23.72 5.67 -4.48
CA PHE A 232 24.35 5.30 -3.22
C PHE A 232 25.55 4.37 -3.46
N THR A 233 26.21 4.00 -2.38
CA THR A 233 27.37 3.12 -2.39
C THR A 233 27.16 2.00 -1.38
N VAL A 234 27.62 0.81 -1.73
CA VAL A 234 27.64 -0.37 -0.85
C VAL A 234 29.07 -0.63 -0.43
N ALA A 235 29.34 -0.61 0.88
CA ALA A 235 30.64 -0.98 1.43
C ALA A 235 30.79 -2.50 1.44
N THR A 236 31.96 -3.03 1.07
CA THR A 236 32.20 -4.46 0.87
C THR A 236 33.34 -5.02 1.73
N SER A 237 33.65 -4.38 2.87
CA SER A 237 34.84 -4.65 3.68
C SER A 237 34.50 -5.14 5.07
#